data_AF-A0A0Q0W1B6-F1
#
_entry.id   AF-A0A0Q0W1B6-F1
#
_cell.length_a   1.000
_cell.length_b   1.000
_cell.length_c   1.000
_cell.angle_alpha   90.00
_cell.angle_beta   90.00
_cell.angle_gamma   90.00
#
_symmetry.space_group_name_H-M   'P 1'
#
loop_
_entity.id
_entity.type
_entity.pdbx_description
1 polymer ?
#
loop_
_entity_poly.entity_id
_entity_poly.type
_entity_poly.pdbx_seq_one_letter_code
_entity_poly.pdbx_strand_id
1 'polypeptide(L)'
;MKKNKIETGSIIKISLEHDLGYVLAKFINLNEIKESIGYNEFIYVYNRVFKTEDIVFDDIDNNELLLGGVYVLNPYPALKNKTWEIVGLLKPKKLELLIPDFKDFGPVFTLYEKDAKIWYYIHNGEVNNRVVTDYEQVKHLEKFVYRAYGSIMTRLTMEVIRQSGEKIENYYELKEHDDLVSYYNTIYTPIYSSIPKEIRGKAILK
;
A
#
# COMPACT_ATOMS: atom_id res chain seq x y z
N MET A 1 -17.61 -22.18 14.94
CA MET A 1 -16.58 -21.12 14.84
C MET A 1 -16.81 -20.34 13.56
N LYS A 2 -17.20 -19.05 13.64
CA LYS A 2 -17.29 -18.19 12.46
C LYS A 2 -15.87 -18.10 11.87
N LYS A 3 -15.69 -18.54 10.61
CA LYS A 3 -14.49 -18.22 9.86
C LYS A 3 -14.36 -16.69 9.88
N ASN A 4 -13.20 -16.16 10.25
CA ASN A 4 -12.81 -14.77 10.01
C ASN A 4 -12.73 -14.57 8.49
N LYS A 5 -13.88 -14.46 7.84
CA LYS A 5 -13.98 -14.27 6.40
C LYS A 5 -13.69 -12.80 6.15
N ILE A 6 -12.55 -12.54 5.52
CA ILE A 6 -12.24 -11.22 4.99
C ILE A 6 -13.17 -10.92 3.80
N GLU A 7 -13.72 -9.72 3.79
CA GLU A 7 -14.61 -9.21 2.75
C GLU A 7 -14.39 -7.71 2.53
N THR A 8 -14.79 -7.18 1.38
CA THR A 8 -14.69 -5.75 1.08
C THR A 8 -15.27 -4.90 2.22
N GLY A 9 -14.49 -3.94 2.70
CA GLY A 9 -14.81 -3.09 3.85
C GLY A 9 -14.25 -3.59 5.19
N SER A 10 -13.68 -4.80 5.25
CA SER A 10 -13.06 -5.32 6.48
C SER A 10 -11.94 -4.38 6.94
N ILE A 11 -11.97 -3.98 8.21
CA ILE A 11 -10.88 -3.22 8.83
C ILE A 11 -9.90 -4.21 9.44
N ILE A 12 -8.67 -4.17 8.96
CA ILE A 12 -7.57 -5.02 9.36
C ILE A 12 -6.60 -4.20 10.22
N LYS A 13 -6.22 -4.76 11.36
CA LYS A 13 -5.10 -4.31 12.18
C LYS A 13 -3.82 -4.97 11.66
N ILE A 14 -2.83 -4.14 11.33
CA ILE A 14 -1.51 -4.57 10.84
C ILE A 14 -0.45 -4.01 11.79
N SER A 15 0.24 -4.89 12.50
CA SER A 15 1.34 -4.51 13.39
C SER A 15 2.50 -3.90 12.59
N LEU A 16 3.11 -2.87 13.16
CA LEU A 16 4.36 -2.30 12.68
C LEU A 16 5.55 -2.99 13.38
N GLU A 17 6.71 -2.97 12.73
CA GLU A 17 7.94 -3.51 13.31
C GLU A 17 8.53 -2.51 14.34
N HIS A 18 9.54 -2.97 15.10
CA HIS A 18 10.28 -2.14 16.08
C HIS A 18 9.41 -1.47 17.16
N ASP A 19 8.35 -2.16 17.61
CA ASP A 19 7.42 -1.70 18.65
C ASP A 19 6.78 -0.33 18.35
N LEU A 20 6.64 0.02 17.05
CA LEU A 20 6.03 1.28 16.62
C LEU A 20 4.49 1.27 16.71
N GLY A 21 3.90 0.16 17.14
CA GLY A 21 2.45 0.00 17.32
C GLY A 21 1.81 -0.71 16.13
N TYR A 22 0.68 -0.20 15.66
CA TYR A 22 -0.04 -0.76 14.52
C TYR A 22 -0.76 0.32 13.72
N VAL A 23 -1.13 -0.03 12.48
CA VAL A 23 -2.01 0.76 11.62
C VAL A 23 -3.27 -0.02 11.29
N LEU A 24 -4.29 0.70 10.87
CA LEU A 24 -5.53 0.12 10.37
C LEU A 24 -5.59 0.25 8.85
N ALA A 25 -6.11 -0.78 8.20
CA ALA A 25 -6.28 -0.83 6.76
C ALA A 25 -7.68 -1.34 6.40
N LYS A 26 -8.31 -0.74 5.39
CA LYS A 26 -9.54 -1.26 4.81
C LYS A 26 -9.21 -2.18 3.65
N PHE A 27 -9.72 -3.40 3.69
CA PHE A 27 -9.62 -4.36 2.60
C PHE A 27 -10.67 -4.11 1.53
N ILE A 28 -10.30 -4.24 0.27
CA ILE A 28 -11.17 -4.18 -0.89
C ILE A 28 -10.88 -5.38 -1.80
N ASN A 29 -11.92 -6.09 -2.20
CA ASN A 29 -11.86 -7.09 -3.26
C ASN A 29 -12.18 -6.42 -4.60
N LEU A 30 -11.17 -6.14 -5.42
CA LEU A 30 -11.33 -5.42 -6.68
C LEU A 30 -12.17 -6.17 -7.73
N ASN A 31 -12.37 -7.49 -7.59
CA ASN A 31 -13.30 -8.23 -8.46
C ASN A 31 -14.76 -7.78 -8.29
N GLU A 32 -15.10 -7.11 -7.19
CA GLU A 32 -16.42 -6.51 -6.98
C GLU A 32 -16.58 -5.17 -7.73
N ILE A 33 -15.47 -4.59 -8.21
CA ILE A 33 -15.44 -3.34 -8.98
C ILE A 33 -15.30 -3.64 -10.48
N LYS A 34 -14.39 -4.55 -10.83
CA LYS A 34 -14.11 -4.94 -12.21
C LYS A 34 -13.90 -6.46 -12.25
N GLU A 35 -14.77 -7.15 -12.98
CA GLU A 35 -14.64 -8.58 -13.19
C GLU A 35 -13.31 -8.91 -13.89
N SER A 36 -12.72 -10.05 -13.49
CA SER A 36 -11.49 -10.60 -14.12
C SER A 36 -10.25 -9.71 -13.99
N ILE A 37 -10.16 -8.88 -12.95
CA ILE A 37 -8.85 -8.33 -12.57
C ILE A 37 -8.01 -9.48 -12.01
N GLY A 38 -6.87 -9.77 -12.63
CA GLY A 38 -6.08 -10.96 -12.31
C GLY A 38 -5.69 -11.06 -10.84
N TYR A 39 -5.52 -9.91 -10.18
CA TYR A 39 -5.24 -9.79 -8.76
C TYR A 39 -6.21 -8.82 -8.13
N ASN A 40 -6.91 -9.28 -7.10
CA ASN A 40 -8.10 -8.62 -6.60
C ASN A 40 -8.01 -8.20 -5.13
N GLU A 41 -6.97 -8.58 -4.41
CA GLU A 41 -6.84 -8.28 -3.00
C GLU A 41 -6.08 -6.97 -2.80
N PHE A 42 -6.74 -6.00 -2.18
CA PHE A 42 -6.25 -4.64 -2.10
C PHE A 42 -6.51 -4.04 -0.71
N ILE A 43 -5.60 -3.19 -0.24
CA ILE A 43 -5.78 -2.47 1.02
C ILE A 43 -5.54 -0.97 0.87
N TYR A 44 -6.36 -0.20 1.58
CA TYR A 44 -6.15 1.22 1.83
C TYR A 44 -5.77 1.40 3.29
N VAL A 45 -4.56 1.89 3.54
CA VAL A 45 -4.03 2.03 4.91
C VAL A 45 -4.26 3.46 5.39
N TYR A 46 -4.86 3.62 6.56
CA TYR A 46 -5.10 4.94 7.16
C TYR A 46 -3.83 5.51 7.78
N ASN A 47 -3.62 6.81 7.63
CA ASN A 47 -2.49 7.52 8.21
C ASN A 47 -2.73 7.83 9.70
N ARG A 48 -2.79 6.78 10.51
CA ARG A 48 -2.89 6.87 11.97
C ARG A 48 -2.21 5.66 12.60
N VAL A 49 -1.25 5.94 13.47
CA VAL A 49 -0.56 4.92 14.26
C VAL A 49 -1.24 4.80 15.62
N PHE A 50 -1.52 3.57 16.02
CA PHE A 50 -2.12 3.24 17.30
C PHE A 50 -1.10 2.51 18.16
N LYS A 51 -1.02 2.88 19.44
CA LYS A 51 -0.10 2.26 20.42
C LYS A 51 -0.81 1.39 21.47
N THR A 52 -2.12 1.55 21.61
CA THR A 52 -2.96 0.83 22.58
C THR A 52 -4.10 0.13 21.85
N GLU A 53 -4.74 -0.83 22.51
CA GLU A 53 -5.85 -1.63 21.95
C GLU A 53 -7.19 -0.87 21.88
N ASP A 54 -7.25 0.36 22.41
CA ASP A 54 -8.47 1.17 22.40
C ASP A 54 -8.70 1.81 21.02
N ILE A 55 -9.24 1.02 20.10
CA ILE A 55 -9.62 1.51 18.77
C ILE A 55 -10.89 2.34 18.88
N VAL A 56 -10.75 3.65 18.69
CA VAL A 56 -11.90 4.55 18.48
C VAL A 56 -12.21 4.55 16.98
N PHE A 57 -13.27 3.86 16.58
CA PHE A 57 -13.67 3.73 15.17
C PHE A 57 -14.33 4.99 14.59
N ASP A 58 -14.81 5.91 15.44
CA ASP A 58 -15.75 6.98 15.09
C ASP A 58 -15.23 8.03 14.09
N ASP A 59 -13.96 7.96 13.70
CA ASP A 59 -13.37 8.83 12.68
C ASP A 59 -12.33 8.17 11.78
N ILE A 60 -12.19 6.84 11.80
CA ILE A 60 -11.14 6.15 11.02
C ILE A 60 -11.20 6.55 9.55
N ASP A 61 -12.41 6.61 9.01
CA ASP A 61 -12.69 6.98 7.63
C ASP A 61 -12.28 8.43 7.29
N ASN A 62 -12.14 9.33 8.27
CA ASN A 62 -11.73 10.72 8.04
C ASN A 62 -10.21 10.89 7.93
N ASN A 63 -9.44 9.86 8.27
CA ASN A 63 -7.99 9.91 8.14
C ASN A 63 -7.60 9.93 6.66
N GLU A 64 -6.58 10.73 6.35
CA GLU A 64 -5.85 10.61 5.09
C GLU A 64 -5.23 9.20 4.98
N LEU A 65 -4.89 8.77 3.77
CA LEU A 65 -4.21 7.49 3.60
C LEU A 65 -2.71 7.63 3.90
N LEU A 66 -2.13 6.57 4.45
CA LEU A 66 -0.68 6.48 4.70
C LEU A 66 0.07 6.34 3.37
N LEU A 67 -0.46 5.51 2.48
CA LEU A 67 0.08 5.19 1.16
C LEU A 67 -1.01 5.32 0.08
N GLY A 68 -0.59 5.27 -1.19
CA GLY A 68 -1.48 4.82 -2.24
C GLY A 68 -1.99 3.40 -1.96
N GLY A 69 -3.06 2.99 -2.64
CA GLY A 69 -3.60 1.65 -2.42
C GLY A 69 -2.58 0.55 -2.76
N VAL A 70 -2.56 -0.52 -1.97
CA VAL A 70 -1.55 -1.58 -2.04
C VAL A 70 -2.18 -2.92 -2.38
N TYR A 71 -1.60 -3.62 -3.36
CA TYR A 71 -1.98 -5.00 -3.64
C TYR A 71 -1.41 -5.97 -2.61
N VAL A 72 -2.26 -6.86 -2.12
CA VAL A 72 -1.91 -7.91 -1.18
C VAL A 72 -1.76 -9.22 -1.92
N LEU A 73 -0.64 -9.90 -1.72
CA LEU A 73 -0.47 -11.28 -2.15
C LEU A 73 -1.02 -12.19 -1.05
N ASN A 74 -2.29 -12.58 -1.15
CA ASN A 74 -2.97 -13.53 -0.26
C ASN A 74 -2.92 -13.11 1.23
N PRO A 75 -3.97 -12.48 1.79
CA PRO A 75 -4.05 -12.11 3.20
C PRO A 75 -4.28 -13.33 4.12
N TYR A 76 -4.70 -14.48 3.59
CA TYR A 76 -5.12 -15.61 4.43
C TYR A 76 -4.02 -16.17 5.34
N PRO A 77 -2.74 -16.32 4.91
CA PRO A 77 -1.65 -16.68 5.81
C PRO A 77 -1.51 -15.71 7.00
N ALA A 78 -1.63 -14.40 6.76
CA ALA A 78 -1.50 -13.40 7.81
C ALA A 78 -2.65 -13.50 8.84
N LEU A 79 -3.88 -13.64 8.34
CA LEU A 79 -5.07 -13.83 9.17
C LEU A 79 -5.03 -15.15 9.96
N LYS A 80 -4.57 -16.24 9.32
CA LYS A 80 -4.45 -17.57 9.93
C LYS A 80 -3.42 -17.56 11.07
N ASN A 81 -2.29 -16.89 10.84
CA ASN A 81 -1.19 -16.79 11.81
C ASN A 81 -1.41 -15.67 12.83
N LYS A 82 -2.54 -14.93 12.74
CA LYS A 82 -2.87 -13.78 13.59
C LYS A 82 -1.83 -12.66 13.58
N THR A 83 -1.04 -12.56 12.51
CA THR A 83 -0.19 -11.38 12.30
C THR A 83 -1.04 -10.19 11.86
N TRP A 84 -2.16 -10.46 11.18
CA TRP A 84 -3.22 -9.51 10.89
C TRP A 84 -4.51 -9.93 11.62
N GLU A 85 -5.29 -8.95 12.06
CA GLU A 85 -6.57 -9.17 12.74
C GLU A 85 -7.69 -8.35 12.11
N ILE A 86 -8.85 -8.96 11.87
CA ILE A 86 -10.04 -8.21 11.44
C ILE A 86 -10.70 -7.64 12.70
N VAL A 87 -10.70 -6.31 12.81
CA VAL A 87 -11.18 -5.60 14.01
C VAL A 87 -12.53 -4.91 13.78
N GLY A 88 -13.01 -4.85 12.54
CA GLY A 88 -14.29 -4.23 12.21
C GLY A 88 -14.66 -4.31 10.74
N LEU A 89 -15.74 -3.63 10.38
CA LEU A 89 -16.25 -3.54 9.02
C LEU A 89 -16.78 -2.12 8.80
N LEU A 90 -16.28 -1.46 7.75
CA LEU A 90 -16.75 -0.15 7.31
C LEU A 90 -17.12 -0.20 5.82
N LYS A 91 -18.21 0.47 5.47
CA LYS A 91 -18.65 0.53 4.07
C LYS A 91 -17.59 1.26 3.22
N PRO A 92 -17.19 0.73 2.06
CA PRO A 92 -16.27 1.43 1.17
C PRO A 92 -16.84 2.77 0.69
N LYS A 93 -15.96 3.76 0.57
CA LYS A 93 -16.23 5.05 -0.03
C LYS A 93 -16.11 4.96 -1.55
N LYS A 94 -16.73 5.91 -2.26
CA LYS A 94 -16.66 5.97 -3.73
C LYS A 94 -15.22 5.96 -4.26
N LEU A 95 -14.29 6.67 -3.61
CA LEU A 95 -12.88 6.72 -4.03
C LEU A 95 -12.17 5.36 -3.86
N GLU A 96 -12.54 4.60 -2.82
CA GLU A 96 -11.98 3.27 -2.54
C GLU A 96 -12.55 2.19 -3.47
N LEU A 97 -13.63 2.52 -4.18
CA LEU A 97 -14.24 1.68 -5.24
C LEU A 97 -13.72 2.03 -6.64
N LEU A 98 -12.62 2.78 -6.72
CA LEU A 98 -11.87 2.98 -7.95
C LEU A 98 -10.55 2.21 -7.86
N ILE A 99 -10.14 1.60 -8.96
CA ILE A 99 -8.80 1.01 -9.07
C ILE A 99 -7.87 2.16 -9.47
N PRO A 100 -6.83 2.48 -8.69
CA PRO A 100 -5.93 3.57 -9.04
C PRO A 100 -5.02 3.19 -10.22
N ASP A 101 -4.38 4.20 -10.78
CA ASP A 101 -3.23 4.02 -11.63
C ASP A 101 -1.98 3.70 -10.80
N PHE A 102 -1.01 3.03 -11.41
CA PHE A 102 0.25 2.66 -10.77
C PHE A 102 1.45 3.04 -11.62
N LYS A 103 2.60 3.19 -10.95
CA LYS A 103 3.91 3.25 -11.61
C LYS A 103 4.56 1.87 -11.63
N ASP A 104 5.37 1.61 -12.63
CA ASP A 104 6.36 0.54 -12.61
C ASP A 104 7.64 1.02 -13.30
N PHE A 105 8.70 0.23 -13.24
CA PHE A 105 9.97 0.59 -13.85
C PHE A 105 10.67 -0.62 -14.43
N GLY A 106 11.65 -0.36 -15.30
CA GLY A 106 12.44 -1.41 -15.93
C GLY A 106 13.89 -1.01 -16.19
N PRO A 107 14.66 -1.92 -16.84
CA PRO A 107 14.24 -3.20 -17.44
C PRO A 107 13.67 -4.24 -16.46
N VAL A 108 12.99 -5.29 -16.94
CA VAL A 108 12.26 -6.31 -16.14
C VAL A 108 13.02 -6.89 -14.93
N PHE A 109 14.36 -6.94 -14.99
CA PHE A 109 15.22 -7.44 -13.91
C PHE A 109 15.72 -6.35 -12.95
N THR A 110 15.21 -5.13 -13.06
CA THR A 110 15.57 -4.02 -12.18
C THR A 110 14.83 -4.16 -10.87
N LEU A 111 15.57 -4.41 -9.80
CA LEU A 111 15.00 -4.68 -8.48
C LEU A 111 14.66 -3.38 -7.74
N TYR A 112 15.48 -2.34 -7.93
CA TYR A 112 15.41 -1.09 -7.16
C TYR A 112 15.03 0.09 -8.03
N GLU A 113 14.16 0.97 -7.51
CA GLU A 113 13.71 2.19 -8.22
C GLU A 113 14.87 3.11 -8.60
N LYS A 114 15.94 3.15 -7.79
CA LYS A 114 17.15 3.92 -8.09
C LYS A 114 17.89 3.51 -9.36
N ASP A 115 17.70 2.27 -9.80
CA ASP A 115 18.38 1.70 -10.97
C ASP A 115 17.47 1.71 -12.22
N ALA A 116 16.28 2.32 -12.10
CA ALA A 116 15.31 2.44 -13.19
C ALA A 116 15.90 3.21 -14.37
N LYS A 117 15.80 2.61 -15.56
CA LYS A 117 16.18 3.25 -16.84
C LYS A 117 14.96 3.70 -17.66
N ILE A 118 13.81 3.11 -17.36
CA ILE A 118 12.54 3.38 -18.03
C ILE A 118 11.42 3.30 -17.00
N TRP A 119 10.45 4.18 -17.14
CA TRP A 119 9.26 4.24 -16.30
C TRP A 119 8.03 3.83 -17.10
N TYR A 120 7.12 3.17 -16.42
CA TYR A 120 5.86 2.72 -16.97
C TYR A 120 4.70 3.26 -16.15
N TYR A 121 3.66 3.64 -16.88
CA TYR A 121 2.33 3.87 -16.38
C TYR A 121 1.48 2.62 -16.56
N ILE A 122 0.67 2.28 -15.56
CA ILE A 122 -0.29 1.18 -15.61
C ILE A 122 -1.67 1.71 -15.22
N HIS A 123 -2.57 1.78 -16.20
CA HIS A 123 -3.93 2.28 -15.99
C HIS A 123 -4.79 1.26 -15.24
N ASN A 124 -5.50 1.68 -14.19
CA ASN A 124 -6.47 0.85 -13.45
C ASN A 124 -5.97 -0.57 -13.11
N GLY A 125 -4.68 -0.72 -12.79
CA GLY A 125 -4.07 -2.01 -12.48
C GLY A 125 -3.99 -3.03 -13.64
N GLU A 126 -4.20 -2.60 -14.89
CA GLU A 126 -4.16 -3.45 -16.08
C GLU A 126 -2.71 -3.68 -16.55
N VAL A 127 -2.03 -4.68 -15.98
CA VAL A 127 -0.60 -4.94 -16.22
C VAL A 127 -0.21 -5.13 -17.70
N ASN A 128 -1.14 -5.60 -18.54
CA ASN A 128 -0.90 -5.77 -19.98
C ASN A 128 -0.85 -4.43 -20.74
N ASN A 129 -1.30 -3.35 -20.10
CA ASN A 129 -1.38 -2.00 -20.66
C ASN A 129 -0.30 -1.08 -20.06
N ARG A 130 0.94 -1.58 -19.96
CA ARG A 130 2.11 -0.77 -19.57
C ARG A 130 2.43 0.21 -20.68
N VAL A 131 2.41 1.50 -20.36
CA VAL A 131 2.78 2.58 -21.28
C VAL A 131 4.07 3.23 -20.81
N VAL A 132 5.06 3.36 -21.69
CA VAL A 132 6.30 4.07 -21.40
C VAL A 132 6.00 5.55 -21.14
N THR A 133 6.57 6.12 -20.09
CA THR A 133 6.27 7.49 -19.64
C THR A 133 7.47 8.10 -18.92
N ASP A 134 7.40 9.40 -18.64
CA ASP A 134 8.39 10.10 -17.82
C ASP A 134 8.12 9.89 -16.33
N TYR A 135 9.18 9.76 -15.53
CA TYR A 135 9.08 9.61 -14.07
C TYR A 135 8.21 10.70 -13.43
N GLU A 136 8.35 11.95 -13.87
CA GLU A 136 7.60 13.09 -13.34
C GLU A 136 6.08 12.93 -13.48
N GLN A 137 5.59 12.15 -14.44
CA GLN A 137 4.16 11.91 -14.67
C GLN A 137 3.56 10.84 -13.75
N VAL A 138 4.41 10.02 -13.13
CA VAL A 138 3.99 8.85 -12.34
C VAL A 138 4.65 8.76 -10.96
N LYS A 139 5.59 9.64 -10.60
CA LYS A 139 6.37 9.57 -9.35
C LYS A 139 5.50 9.50 -8.10
N HIS A 140 4.33 10.14 -8.13
CA HIS A 140 3.34 10.19 -7.04
C HIS A 140 2.47 8.94 -6.93
N LEU A 141 2.49 8.06 -7.93
CA LEU A 141 1.75 6.80 -7.90
C LEU A 141 2.49 5.75 -7.06
N GLU A 142 1.73 4.83 -6.48
CA GLU A 142 2.31 3.66 -5.81
C GLU A 142 2.85 2.67 -6.86
N LYS A 143 3.86 1.88 -6.48
CA LYS A 143 4.42 0.86 -7.37
C LYS A 143 3.40 -0.26 -7.60
N PHE A 144 3.27 -0.70 -8.84
CA PHE A 144 2.50 -1.90 -9.18
C PHE A 144 3.24 -3.16 -8.74
N VAL A 145 3.00 -3.60 -7.50
CA VAL A 145 3.62 -4.79 -6.94
C VAL A 145 2.68 -5.51 -5.98
N TYR A 146 2.65 -6.84 -6.07
CA TYR A 146 1.97 -7.71 -5.11
C TYR A 146 2.88 -7.94 -3.93
N ARG A 147 2.46 -7.50 -2.74
CA ARG A 147 3.28 -7.64 -1.54
C ARG A 147 2.73 -8.75 -0.65
N ALA A 148 3.60 -9.68 -0.25
CA ALA A 148 3.31 -10.58 0.84
C ALA A 148 3.16 -9.79 2.15
N TYR A 149 2.42 -10.35 3.11
CA TYR A 149 2.09 -9.65 4.37
C TYR A 149 3.32 -9.09 5.12
N GLY A 150 4.46 -9.80 5.12
CA GLY A 150 5.71 -9.31 5.72
C GLY A 150 6.25 -8.06 5.01
N SER A 151 6.33 -8.09 3.68
CA SER A 151 6.77 -6.92 2.89
C SER A 151 5.82 -5.72 3.04
N ILE A 152 4.52 -5.95 3.25
CA ILE A 152 3.58 -4.89 3.58
C ILE A 152 3.95 -4.28 4.93
N MET A 153 4.15 -5.09 5.98
CA MET A 153 4.54 -4.59 7.31
C MET A 153 5.80 -3.74 7.24
N THR A 154 6.85 -4.21 6.56
CA THR A 154 8.10 -3.45 6.38
C THR A 154 7.87 -2.13 5.64
N ARG A 155 7.15 -2.15 4.52
CA ARG A 155 6.83 -0.94 3.74
C ARG A 155 6.04 0.09 4.56
N LEU A 156 5.06 -0.35 5.35
CA LEU A 156 4.26 0.53 6.22
C LEU A 156 5.09 1.09 7.38
N THR A 157 5.94 0.26 7.98
CA THR A 157 6.83 0.68 9.07
C THR A 157 7.82 1.73 8.60
N MET A 158 8.47 1.51 7.44
CA MET A 158 9.36 2.48 6.81
C MET A 158 8.65 3.81 6.48
N GLU A 159 7.39 3.77 6.03
CA GLU A 159 6.61 4.99 5.80
C GLU A 159 6.35 5.75 7.10
N VAL A 160 5.99 5.05 8.17
CA VAL A 160 5.72 5.66 9.49
C VAL A 160 6.98 6.31 10.05
N ILE A 161 8.14 5.64 9.99
CA ILE A 161 9.44 6.20 10.38
C ILE A 161 9.76 7.45 9.55
N ARG A 162 9.54 7.38 8.23
CA ARG A 162 9.78 8.52 7.34
C ARG A 162 8.89 9.72 7.70
N GLN A 163 7.61 9.49 7.98
CA GLN A 163 6.66 10.55 8.33
C GLN A 163 6.91 11.14 9.73
N SER A 164 7.54 10.41 10.65
CA SER A 164 7.98 10.95 11.95
C SER A 164 9.24 11.83 11.85
N GLY A 165 9.87 11.90 10.66
CA GLY A 165 11.11 12.64 10.44
C GLY A 165 12.36 11.88 10.88
N GLU A 166 12.22 10.60 11.21
CA GLU A 166 13.33 9.72 11.58
C GLU A 166 13.97 9.06 10.35
N LYS A 167 15.19 8.56 10.54
CA LYS A 167 15.93 7.84 9.49
C LYS A 167 15.58 6.36 9.54
N ILE A 168 15.21 5.77 8.41
CA ILE A 168 14.92 4.34 8.29
C ILE A 168 16.15 3.50 8.69
N GLU A 169 17.34 4.01 8.39
CA GLU A 169 18.64 3.41 8.70
C GLU A 169 18.91 3.27 10.20
N ASN A 170 18.15 3.96 11.07
CA ASN A 170 18.23 3.76 12.52
C ASN A 170 17.53 2.46 12.97
N TYR A 171 16.69 1.89 12.12
CA TYR A 171 15.83 0.73 12.41
C TYR A 171 16.19 -0.49 11.56
N TYR A 172 16.61 -0.26 10.31
CA TYR A 172 16.96 -1.31 9.35
C TYR A 172 18.41 -1.18 8.91
N GLU A 173 19.13 -2.30 8.83
CA GLU A 173 20.51 -2.31 8.31
C GLU A 173 20.58 -2.13 6.78
N LEU A 174 19.46 -2.32 6.07
CA LEU A 174 19.34 -2.20 4.60
C LEU A 174 20.37 -3.05 3.83
N LYS A 175 20.62 -4.27 4.30
CA LYS A 175 21.49 -5.26 3.61
C LYS A 175 20.69 -6.33 2.90
N GLU A 176 19.56 -6.71 3.48
CA GLU A 176 18.68 -7.72 2.92
C GLU A 176 17.91 -7.19 1.71
N HIS A 177 17.71 -8.07 0.73
CA HIS A 177 17.09 -7.71 -0.54
C HIS A 177 15.68 -7.08 -0.36
N ASP A 178 14.85 -7.69 0.49
CA ASP A 178 13.45 -7.29 0.63
C ASP A 178 13.28 -5.94 1.36
N ASP A 179 14.17 -5.65 2.32
CA ASP A 179 14.27 -4.35 2.99
C ASP A 179 14.68 -3.28 1.99
N LEU A 180 15.69 -3.54 1.15
CA LEU A 180 16.15 -2.61 0.13
C LEU A 180 15.05 -2.29 -0.89
N VAL A 181 14.28 -3.30 -1.34
CA VAL A 181 13.14 -3.07 -2.25
C VAL A 181 12.10 -2.15 -1.60
N SER A 182 11.76 -2.38 -0.33
CA SER A 182 10.78 -1.57 0.40
C SER A 182 11.29 -0.16 0.70
N TYR A 183 12.59 -0.02 1.01
CA TYR A 183 13.26 1.24 1.25
C TYR A 183 13.25 2.12 0.00
N TYR A 184 13.72 1.61 -1.14
CA TYR A 184 13.75 2.39 -2.38
C TYR A 184 12.33 2.78 -2.83
N ASN A 185 11.36 1.87 -2.71
CA ASN A 185 9.97 2.24 -3.00
C ASN A 185 9.42 3.32 -2.06
N THR A 186 9.83 3.32 -0.79
CA THR A 186 9.45 4.34 0.19
C THR A 186 10.04 5.71 -0.18
N ILE A 187 11.35 5.80 -0.47
CA ILE A 187 12.00 7.10 -0.70
C ILE A 187 11.73 7.68 -2.10
N TYR A 188 11.44 6.84 -3.10
CA TYR A 188 11.06 7.28 -4.45
C TYR A 188 9.55 7.53 -4.63
N THR A 189 8.75 7.35 -3.58
CA THR A 189 7.33 7.71 -3.60
C THR A 189 7.11 8.88 -2.62
N PRO A 190 6.60 10.04 -3.08
CA PRO A 190 6.25 11.14 -2.18
C PRO A 190 5.31 10.68 -1.06
N ILE A 191 5.40 11.31 0.10
CA ILE A 191 4.46 11.08 1.21
C ILE A 191 3.04 11.33 0.70
N TYR A 192 2.14 10.36 0.87
CA TYR A 192 0.82 10.40 0.21
C TYR A 192 0.02 11.67 0.53
N SER A 193 0.04 12.10 1.80
CA SER A 193 -0.65 13.31 2.25
C SER A 193 -0.11 14.60 1.61
N SER A 194 1.14 14.60 1.13
CA SER A 194 1.76 15.73 0.43
C SER A 194 1.38 15.82 -1.06
N ILE A 195 0.78 14.76 -1.62
CA ILE A 195 0.35 14.72 -3.02
C ILE A 195 -0.94 15.56 -3.17
N PRO A 196 -1.04 16.47 -4.16
CA PRO A 196 -2.27 17.20 -4.46
C PRO A 196 -3.46 16.26 -4.70
N LYS A 197 -4.62 16.57 -4.11
CA LYS A 197 -5.79 15.67 -4.10
C LYS A 197 -6.29 15.32 -5.50
N GLU A 198 -6.09 16.22 -6.45
CA GLU A 198 -6.55 16.15 -7.83
C GLU A 198 -5.83 15.06 -8.64
N ILE A 199 -4.60 14.72 -8.25
CA ILE A 199 -3.75 13.75 -8.96
C ILE A 199 -3.56 12.43 -8.20
N ARG A 200 -4.11 12.29 -6.99
CA ARG A 200 -3.97 11.07 -6.19
C ARG A 200 -4.57 9.87 -6.92
N GLY A 201 -3.75 8.83 -7.09
CA GLY A 201 -4.14 7.59 -7.76
C GLY A 201 -4.39 7.74 -9.27
N LYS A 202 -3.95 8.83 -9.91
CA LYS A 202 -4.09 9.07 -11.35
C LYS A 202 -2.81 9.59 -11.98
N ALA A 203 -2.39 9.05 -13.11
CA ALA A 203 -1.23 9.59 -13.81
C ALA A 203 -1.49 10.99 -14.42
N ILE A 204 -0.41 11.77 -14.57
CA ILE A 204 -0.44 13.09 -15.20
C ILE A 204 0.00 12.94 -16.67
N LEU A 205 -0.85 12.31 -17.48
CA LEU A 205 -0.60 12.16 -18.90
C LEU A 205 -0.86 13.50 -19.61
N LYS A 206 0.06 13.89 -20.50
CA LYS A 206 -0.07 15.07 -21.36
C LYS A 206 -0.75 14.70 -22.67
#